data_AF-A0A2R7QXY3-F1
#
_entry.id   AF-A0A2R7QXY3-F1
#
_cell.length_a   1.000
_cell.length_b   1.000
_cell.length_c   1.000
_cell.angle_alpha   90.00
_cell.angle_beta   90.00
_cell.angle_gamma   90.00
#
_symmetry.space_group_name_H-M   'P 1'
#
loop_
_entity.id
_entity.type
_entity.pdbx_description
1 polymer ?
#
loop_
_entity_poly.entity_id
_entity_poly.type
_entity_poly.pdbx_seq_one_letter_code
_entity_poly.pdbx_strand_id
1 'polypeptide(L)'
;MLTGFKNFIMKGNVVDLAVAVVMGAAFGAVVTSIVEGLLTPLIGRLFNAKGIEEMQWEGFMYGSVISSIISFVLVAAAIYFIIILPMNHMIERRNRRLGIDPDVKEEAAEDPQIALLTEIRDSLQNRTL
;
A
#
# COMPACT_ATOMS: atom_id res chain seq x y z
N MET A 1 27.63 23.76 -5.59
CA MET A 1 27.13 22.58 -4.85
C MET A 1 25.67 22.77 -4.42
N LEU A 2 25.34 23.73 -3.55
CA LEU A 2 23.95 23.97 -3.10
C LEU A 2 22.95 24.23 -4.23
N THR A 3 23.31 25.03 -5.24
CA THR A 3 22.43 25.31 -6.39
C THR A 3 22.17 24.05 -7.23
N GLY A 4 23.18 23.19 -7.40
CA GLY A 4 23.05 21.92 -8.11
C GLY A 4 22.18 20.92 -7.36
N PHE A 5 22.30 20.86 -6.04
CA PHE A 5 21.46 20.04 -5.18
C PHE A 5 20.00 20.51 -5.18
N LYS A 6 19.76 21.84 -5.09
CA LYS A 6 18.42 22.42 -5.24
C LYS A 6 17.81 22.05 -6.59
N ASN A 7 18.56 22.20 -7.69
CA ASN A 7 18.08 21.84 -9.03
C ASN A 7 17.83 20.33 -9.19
N PHE A 8 18.51 19.48 -8.42
CA PHE A 8 18.27 18.04 -8.40
C PHE A 8 16.99 17.68 -7.64
N ILE A 9 16.76 18.24 -6.45
CA ILE A 9 15.52 18.04 -5.68
C ILE A 9 14.32 18.65 -6.41
N MET A 10 14.48 19.81 -7.05
CA MET A 10 13.39 20.44 -7.80
C MET A 10 12.95 19.64 -9.05
N LYS A 11 13.62 18.53 -9.39
CA LYS A 11 13.06 17.54 -10.32
C LYS A 11 11.91 16.84 -9.60
N GLY A 12 10.66 17.16 -9.97
CA GLY A 12 9.44 16.67 -9.29
C GLY A 12 9.45 15.18 -8.96
N ASN A 13 9.91 14.35 -9.90
CA ASN A 13 10.02 12.89 -9.71
C ASN A 13 10.87 12.45 -8.50
N VAL A 14 11.84 13.26 -8.05
CA VAL A 14 12.70 12.92 -6.89
C VAL A 14 12.00 13.25 -5.57
N VAL A 15 11.25 14.34 -5.51
CA VAL A 15 10.51 14.74 -4.31
C VAL A 15 9.36 13.78 -4.05
N ASP A 16 8.59 13.43 -5.08
CA ASP A 16 7.46 12.51 -4.94
C ASP A 16 7.91 11.12 -4.51
N LEU A 17 9.02 10.64 -5.08
CA LEU A 17 9.64 9.38 -4.66
C LEU A 17 10.16 9.44 -3.21
N ALA A 18 10.81 10.53 -2.82
CA ALA A 18 11.29 10.71 -1.46
C ALA A 18 10.14 10.73 -0.44
N VAL A 19 9.05 11.43 -0.76
CA VAL A 19 7.85 11.47 0.08
C VAL A 19 7.23 10.08 0.17
N ALA A 20 7.08 9.35 -0.94
CA ALA A 20 6.52 8.01 -0.95
C ALA A 20 7.32 7.04 -0.05
N VAL A 21 8.65 7.07 -0.11
CA VAL A 21 9.51 6.21 0.73
C VAL A 21 9.39 6.57 2.22
N VAL A 22 9.46 7.86 2.57
CA VAL A 22 9.38 8.31 3.97
C VAL A 22 8.00 8.00 4.56
N MET A 23 6.93 8.28 3.81
CA MET A 23 5.56 7.99 4.24
C MET A 23 5.32 6.48 4.35
N GLY A 24 5.84 5.69 3.42
CA GLY A 24 5.76 4.23 3.48
C GLY A 24 6.44 3.66 4.73
N ALA A 25 7.63 4.15 5.07
CA ALA A 25 8.36 3.74 6.27
C ALA A 25 7.63 4.14 7.56
N ALA A 26 7.17 5.40 7.66
CA ALA A 26 6.43 5.89 8.82
C ALA A 26 5.11 5.14 9.02
N PHE A 27 4.40 4.87 7.93
CA PHE A 27 3.16 4.11 7.95
C PHE A 27 3.38 2.66 8.38
N GLY A 28 4.41 2.01 7.85
CA GLY A 28 4.83 0.67 8.28
C GLY A 28 5.08 0.60 9.78
N ALA A 29 5.77 1.58 10.35
CA ALA A 29 6.03 1.64 11.80
C ALA A 29 4.74 1.72 12.63
N VAL A 30 3.75 2.52 12.21
CA VAL A 30 2.45 2.63 12.89
C VAL A 30 1.73 1.28 12.86
N VAL A 31 1.66 0.64 11.69
CA VAL A 31 1.02 -0.67 11.56
C VAL A 31 1.73 -1.70 12.44
N THR A 32 3.06 -1.77 12.38
CA THR A 32 3.85 -2.68 13.21
C THR A 32 3.55 -2.47 14.69
N SER A 33 3.48 -1.22 15.17
CA SER A 33 3.15 -0.94 16.57
C SER A 33 1.76 -1.45 16.99
N ILE A 34 0.77 -1.38 16.09
CA ILE A 34 -0.58 -1.88 16.35
C ILE A 34 -0.58 -3.42 16.38
N VAL A 35 0.13 -4.04 15.45
CA VAL A 35 0.19 -5.50 15.36
C VAL A 35 0.94 -6.07 16.56
N GLU A 36 2.13 -5.57 16.86
CA GLU A 36 2.94 -6.00 18.01
C GLU A 36 2.27 -5.66 19.35
N GLY A 37 1.62 -4.50 19.45
CA GLY A 37 1.00 -4.03 20.69
C GLY A 37 -0.35 -4.67 21.01
N LEU A 38 -1.16 -5.00 20.00
CA LEU A 38 -2.52 -5.52 20.19
C LEU A 38 -2.70 -6.95 19.68
N LEU A 39 -2.25 -7.26 18.47
CA LEU A 39 -2.54 -8.54 17.83
C LEU A 39 -1.63 -9.66 18.34
N THR A 40 -0.31 -9.43 18.38
CA THR A 40 0.67 -10.42 18.85
C THR A 40 0.39 -10.92 20.28
N PRO A 41 0.10 -10.08 21.29
CA PRO A 41 -0.23 -10.57 22.64
C PRO A 41 -1.59 -11.27 22.70
N LEU A 42 -2.58 -10.85 21.90
CA LEU A 42 -3.89 -11.50 21.85
C LEU A 42 -3.76 -12.91 21.28
N ILE A 43 -2.99 -13.05 20.20
CA ILE A 43 -2.76 -14.33 19.51
C ILE A 43 -1.83 -15.21 20.33
N GLY A 44 -0.80 -14.64 20.95
CA GLY A 44 0.07 -15.35 21.88
C GLY A 44 -0.70 -15.99 23.04
N ARG A 45 -1.76 -15.31 23.54
CA ARG A 45 -2.69 -15.88 24.52
C ARG A 45 -3.61 -16.95 23.95
N LEU A 46 -4.14 -16.76 22.75
CA LEU A 46 -5.10 -17.69 22.13
C LEU A 46 -4.44 -18.98 21.60
N PHE A 47 -3.22 -18.88 21.09
CA PHE A 47 -2.50 -19.97 20.42
C PHE A 47 -1.29 -20.51 21.20
N ASN A 48 -1.07 -20.02 22.42
CA ASN A 48 0.04 -20.43 23.29
C ASN A 48 1.41 -20.38 22.58
N ALA A 49 1.70 -19.25 21.92
CA ALA A 49 2.83 -19.08 21.00
C ALA A 49 4.21 -19.42 21.60
N LYS A 50 4.36 -19.30 22.93
CA LYS A 50 5.58 -19.71 23.65
C LYS A 50 5.95 -21.18 23.41
N GLY A 51 4.96 -22.06 23.28
CA GLY A 51 5.18 -23.48 23.00
C GLY A 51 5.67 -23.73 21.57
N ILE A 52 5.36 -22.85 20.62
CA ILE A 52 5.77 -22.98 19.21
C ILE A 52 7.20 -22.46 19.04
N GLU A 53 7.57 -21.34 19.67
CA GLU A 53 8.93 -20.77 19.57
C GLU A 53 10.01 -21.66 20.18
N GLU A 54 9.67 -22.41 21.24
CA GLU A 54 10.59 -23.32 21.92
C GLU A 54 10.70 -24.70 21.24
N MET A 55 9.95 -24.95 20.15
CA MET A 55 10.08 -26.20 19.39
C MET A 55 11.43 -26.25 18.66
N GLN A 56 12.26 -27.20 19.09
CA GLN A 56 13.54 -27.53 18.50
C GLN A 56 13.54 -28.97 18.01
N TRP A 57 14.13 -29.21 16.85
CA TRP A 57 14.37 -30.56 16.33
C TRP A 57 15.85 -30.63 15.96
N GLU A 58 16.58 -31.52 16.63
CA GLU A 58 18.03 -31.72 16.44
C GLU A 58 18.88 -30.43 16.53
N GLY A 59 18.51 -29.51 17.44
CA GLY A 59 19.21 -28.23 17.62
C GLY A 59 18.82 -27.13 16.63
N PHE A 60 17.92 -27.43 15.68
CA PHE A 60 17.34 -26.43 14.79
C PHE A 60 16.07 -25.83 15.42
N MET A 61 16.09 -24.52 15.70
CA MET A 61 14.95 -23.78 16.26
C MET A 61 13.98 -23.36 15.15
N TYR A 62 13.22 -24.29 14.57
CA TYR A 62 12.21 -23.96 13.54
C TYR A 62 10.99 -23.22 14.10
N GLY A 63 10.79 -23.28 15.42
CA GLY A 63 9.73 -22.57 16.12
C GLY A 63 9.70 -21.05 15.87
N SER A 64 10.88 -20.42 15.86
CA SER A 64 11.01 -18.97 15.61
C SER A 64 10.64 -18.59 14.18
N VAL A 65 10.92 -19.46 13.21
CA VAL A 65 10.57 -19.25 11.79
C VAL A 65 9.06 -19.32 11.61
N ILE A 66 8.41 -20.31 12.22
CA ILE A 66 6.94 -20.45 12.17
C ILE A 66 6.26 -19.25 12.84
N SER A 67 6.74 -18.84 14.00
CA SER A 67 6.25 -17.63 14.70
C SER A 67 6.38 -16.38 13.82
N SER A 68 7.50 -16.22 13.12
CA SER A 68 7.74 -15.10 12.21
C SER A 68 6.80 -15.10 11.01
N ILE A 69 6.52 -16.27 10.42
CA ILE A 69 5.57 -16.41 9.30
C ILE A 69 4.15 -16.07 9.76
N ILE A 70 3.74 -16.58 10.92
CA ILE A 70 2.42 -16.27 11.50
C ILE A 70 2.30 -14.76 11.73
N SER A 71 3.32 -14.14 12.34
CA SER A 71 3.37 -12.70 12.57
C SER A 71 3.27 -11.91 11.26
N PHE A 72 3.99 -12.32 10.21
CA PHE A 72 3.91 -11.70 8.90
C PHE A 72 2.50 -11.75 8.29
N VAL A 73 1.86 -12.93 8.32
CA VAL A 73 0.49 -13.09 7.82
C VAL A 73 -0.50 -12.20 8.59
N LEU A 74 -0.30 -12.05 9.90
CA LEU A 74 -1.14 -11.19 10.74
C LEU A 74 -0.96 -9.70 10.44
N VAL A 75 0.28 -9.24 10.26
CA VAL A 75 0.55 -7.87 9.80
C VAL A 75 -0.13 -7.62 8.46
N ALA A 76 0.05 -8.53 7.50
CA ALA A 76 -0.57 -8.42 6.18
C ALA A 76 -2.11 -8.39 6.26
N ALA A 77 -2.70 -9.24 7.09
CA ALA A 77 -4.14 -9.27 7.34
C ALA A 77 -4.63 -7.96 7.98
N ALA A 78 -3.90 -7.43 8.98
CA ALA A 78 -4.23 -6.17 9.62
C ALA A 78 -4.21 -5.00 8.63
N ILE A 79 -3.17 -4.93 7.78
CA ILE A 79 -3.08 -3.93 6.70
C ILE A 79 -4.27 -4.03 5.77
N TYR A 80 -4.57 -5.26 5.33
CA TYR A 80 -5.67 -5.49 4.41
C TYR A 80 -7.02 -5.06 4.99
N PHE A 81 -7.34 -5.46 6.22
CA PHE A 81 -8.63 -5.14 6.84
C PHE A 81 -8.77 -3.68 7.25
N ILE A 82 -7.72 -3.03 7.76
CA ILE A 82 -7.80 -1.66 8.28
C ILE A 82 -7.68 -0.61 7.16
N ILE A 83 -6.95 -0.90 6.09
CA ILE A 83 -6.61 0.11 5.07
C ILE A 83 -7.20 -0.26 3.73
N ILE A 84 -6.84 -1.44 3.21
CA ILE A 84 -7.18 -1.81 1.83
C ILE A 84 -8.69 -2.00 1.69
N LEU A 85 -9.33 -2.70 2.63
CA LEU A 85 -10.76 -2.97 2.60
C LEU A 85 -11.64 -1.70 2.67
N PRO A 86 -11.47 -0.78 3.64
CA PRO A 86 -12.26 0.46 3.66
C PRO A 86 -11.92 1.39 2.50
N MET A 87 -10.65 1.43 2.07
CA MET A 87 -10.25 2.25 0.92
C MET A 87 -10.90 1.73 -0.37
N ASN A 88 -10.83 0.42 -0.62
CA ASN A 88 -11.50 -0.21 -1.76
C ASN A 88 -13.02 0.01 -1.73
N HIS A 89 -13.64 -0.14 -0.57
CA HIS A 89 -15.07 0.10 -0.39
C HIS A 89 -15.48 1.55 -0.66
N MET A 90 -14.67 2.52 -0.20
CA MET A 90 -14.91 3.93 -0.43
C MET A 90 -14.71 4.30 -1.90
N ILE A 91 -13.67 3.77 -2.54
CA ILE A 91 -13.39 3.95 -3.96
C ILE A 91 -14.52 3.36 -4.80
N GLU A 92 -14.99 2.14 -4.49
CA GLU A 92 -16.11 1.52 -5.20
C GLU A 92 -17.40 2.35 -5.10
N ARG A 93 -17.70 2.88 -3.90
CA ARG A 93 -18.85 3.78 -3.69
C ARG A 93 -18.73 5.08 -4.47
N ARG A 94 -17.54 5.70 -4.50
CA ARG A 94 -17.28 6.90 -5.32
C ARG A 94 -17.50 6.60 -6.80
N ASN A 95 -17.00 5.46 -7.26
CA ASN A 95 -17.06 5.12 -8.66
C ASN A 95 -18.45 4.70 -9.14
N ARG A 96 -19.24 4.04 -8.28
CA ARG A 96 -20.68 3.79 -8.54
C ARG A 96 -21.47 5.10 -8.68
N ARG A 97 -21.09 6.16 -7.95
CA ARG A 97 -21.71 7.49 -8.07
C ARG A 97 -21.32 8.22 -9.35
N LEU A 98 -20.14 7.92 -9.91
CA LEU A 98 -19.60 8.55 -11.11
C LEU A 98 -19.85 7.74 -12.40
N GLY A 99 -20.48 6.57 -12.32
CA GLY A 99 -20.72 5.70 -13.50
C GLY A 99 -19.44 5.14 -14.13
N ILE A 100 -18.34 5.10 -13.38
CA ILE A 100 -17.04 4.63 -13.87
C ILE A 100 -16.96 3.11 -13.63
N ASP A 101 -17.00 2.34 -14.73
CA ASP A 101 -16.85 0.89 -14.71
C ASP A 101 -15.59 0.47 -13.92
N PRO A 102 -15.65 -0.58 -13.09
CA PRO A 102 -14.51 -1.04 -12.29
C PRO A 102 -13.31 -1.48 -13.11
N ASP A 103 -13.51 -1.93 -14.35
CA ASP A 103 -12.42 -2.35 -15.25
C ASP A 103 -11.70 -1.21 -15.98
N VAL A 104 -12.19 0.04 -15.90
CA VAL A 104 -11.56 1.20 -16.58
C VAL A 104 -10.55 1.92 -15.68
N LYS A 105 -10.38 1.48 -14.43
CA LYS A 105 -9.75 2.30 -13.37
C LYS A 105 -8.24 2.24 -13.28
N GLU A 106 -7.58 1.38 -14.01
CA GLU A 106 -6.11 1.38 -14.04
C GLU A 106 -5.53 2.38 -15.05
N GLU A 107 -6.32 2.93 -15.97
CA GLU A 107 -5.81 3.87 -17.00
C GLU A 107 -6.21 5.34 -16.79
N ALA A 108 -7.17 5.65 -15.92
CA ALA A 108 -7.81 6.98 -15.90
C ALA A 108 -7.35 7.94 -14.79
N ALA A 109 -6.29 7.61 -14.05
CA ALA A 109 -5.70 8.54 -13.08
C ALA A 109 -4.39 9.14 -13.63
N GLU A 110 -4.51 10.37 -14.11
CA GLU A 110 -3.48 11.42 -13.97
C GLU A 110 -2.33 11.49 -14.99
N ASP A 111 -2.57 11.29 -16.29
CA ASP A 111 -1.72 11.96 -17.28
C ASP A 111 -2.47 13.14 -17.92
N PRO A 112 -2.07 14.41 -17.64
CA PRO A 112 -2.63 15.56 -18.35
C PRO A 112 -2.50 15.43 -19.87
N GLN A 113 -1.56 14.62 -20.37
CA GLN A 113 -1.46 14.29 -21.79
C GLN A 113 -2.63 13.43 -22.27
N ILE A 114 -3.09 12.45 -21.49
CA ILE A 114 -4.24 11.60 -21.87
C ILE A 114 -5.54 12.45 -21.90
N ALA A 115 -5.69 13.39 -20.98
CA ALA A 115 -6.79 14.35 -21.00
C ALA A 115 -6.75 15.24 -22.26
N LEU A 116 -5.59 15.81 -22.58
CA LEU A 116 -5.40 16.60 -23.80
C LEU A 116 -5.62 15.78 -25.08
N LEU A 117 -5.17 14.52 -25.12
CA LEU A 117 -5.39 13.62 -26.26
C LEU A 117 -6.88 13.30 -26.45
N THR A 118 -7.64 13.22 -25.35
CA THR A 118 -9.10 13.06 -25.40
C THR A 118 -9.76 14.30 -25.99
N GLU A 119 -9.38 15.49 -25.54
CA GLU A 119 -9.88 16.77 -26.08
C GLU A 119 -9.52 16.96 -27.56
N ILE A 120 -8.31 16.56 -27.97
CA ILE A 120 -7.87 16.59 -29.38
C ILE A 120 -8.69 15.62 -30.22
N ARG A 121 -8.90 14.38 -29.73
CA ARG A 121 -9.74 13.38 -30.42
C ARG A 121 -11.14 13.95 -30.66
N ASP A 122 -11.76 14.49 -29.62
CA ASP A 122 -13.12 15.03 -29.68
C ASP A 122 -13.20 16.26 -30.62
N SER A 123 -12.16 17.10 -30.61
CA SER A 123 -12.03 18.25 -31.53
C SER A 123 -11.87 17.83 -32.99
N LEU A 124 -11.16 16.73 -33.26
CA LEU A 124 -10.99 16.18 -34.61
C LEU A 124 -12.27 15.50 -35.10
N GLN A 125 -12.98 14.81 -34.23
CA GLN A 125 -14.24 14.13 -34.53
C GLN A 125 -15.36 15.12 -34.86
N ASN A 126 -15.34 16.29 -34.22
CA ASN A 126 -16.24 17.41 -34.53
C ASN A 126 -15.87 18.17 -35.82
N ARG A 127 -14.68 17.93 -36.39
CA ARG A 127 -14.19 18.61 -37.61
C ARG A 127 -14.42 17.80 -38.89
N THR A 128 -14.74 16.52 -38.78
CA THR A 128 -15.00 15.60 -39.90
C THR A 128 -16.48 15.46 -40.27
N LEU A 129 -17.33 16.37 -39.77
CA LEU A 129 -18.71 16.64 -40.23
C LEU A 129 -18.79 18.06 -40.78
#